data_AF-A0A447RRD0-F1
#
_entry.id   AF-A0A447RRD0-F1
#
_cell.length_a   1.000
_cell.length_b   1.000
_cell.length_c   1.000
_cell.angle_alpha   90.00
_cell.angle_beta   90.00
_cell.angle_gamma   90.00
#
_symmetry.space_group_name_H-M   'P 1'
#
loop_
_entity.id
_entity.type
_entity.pdbx_description
1 polymer ?
#
loop_
_entity_poly.entity_id
_entity_poly.type
_entity_poly.pdbx_seq_one_letter_code
_entity_poly.pdbx_strand_id
1 'polypeptide(L)'
;MNAQIEGRVAVVTGGSSGIGFETLRLLLGEGAKVAFCGRNPDRLASAHAALQNEYPEGEVFSWRCDVLNEAEVEGVRRRGRRAFRRRRYAD
;
A
#
# COMPACT_ATOMS: atom_id res chain seq x y z
N MET A 1 1.66 7.20 -20.29
CA MET A 1 2.24 5.84 -20.43
C MET A 1 1.25 4.89 -19.79
N ASN A 2 1.00 3.70 -20.35
CA ASN A 2 0.17 2.69 -19.69
C ASN A 2 1.10 1.60 -19.14
N ALA A 3 1.28 1.56 -17.82
CA ALA A 3 2.17 0.61 -17.16
C ALA A 3 1.58 -0.81 -17.05
N GLN A 4 0.34 -1.05 -17.49
CA GLN A 4 -0.37 -2.34 -17.39
C GLN A 4 -0.41 -2.91 -15.96
N ILE A 5 -0.63 -2.02 -14.99
CA ILE A 5 -0.66 -2.36 -13.55
C ILE A 5 -2.05 -2.22 -12.90
N GLU A 6 -3.07 -1.87 -13.68
CA GLU A 6 -4.44 -1.78 -13.21
C GLU A 6 -4.88 -3.10 -12.52
N GLY A 7 -5.45 -2.98 -11.32
CA GLY A 7 -5.90 -4.09 -10.50
C GLY A 7 -4.78 -4.97 -9.90
N ARG A 8 -3.51 -4.72 -10.22
CA ARG A 8 -2.35 -5.43 -9.64
C ARG A 8 -2.09 -4.93 -8.22
N VAL A 9 -1.47 -5.77 -7.40
CA VAL A 9 -1.02 -5.37 -6.05
C VAL A 9 0.45 -4.99 -6.12
N ALA A 10 0.76 -3.74 -5.78
CA ALA A 10 2.12 -3.23 -5.61
C ALA A 10 2.46 -3.10 -4.12
N VAL A 11 3.69 -3.45 -3.75
CA VAL A 11 4.20 -3.29 -2.38
C VAL A 11 5.31 -2.26 -2.39
N VAL A 12 5.18 -1.21 -1.57
CA VAL A 12 6.20 -0.16 -1.42
C VAL A 12 6.72 -0.14 0.01
N THR A 13 7.99 -0.50 0.19
CA THR A 13 8.68 -0.34 1.46
C THR A 13 9.09 1.12 1.67
N GLY A 14 8.96 1.65 2.88
CA GLY A 14 9.27 3.06 3.15
C GLY A 14 8.23 4.03 2.59
N GLY A 15 7.00 3.58 2.35
CA GLY A 15 5.94 4.35 1.70
C GLY A 15 5.32 5.47 2.55
N SER A 16 5.73 5.65 3.80
CA SER A 16 5.12 6.63 4.72
C SER A 16 5.52 8.09 4.45
N SER A 17 6.42 8.36 3.51
CA SER A 17 6.90 9.71 3.18
C SER A 17 7.76 9.74 1.90
N GLY A 18 8.02 10.94 1.37
CA GLY A 18 9.01 11.18 0.32
C GLY A 18 8.76 10.35 -0.95
N ILE A 19 9.82 9.80 -1.54
CA ILE A 19 9.75 9.04 -2.80
C ILE A 19 8.78 7.87 -2.69
N GLY A 20 8.79 7.14 -1.57
CA GLY A 20 7.89 6.00 -1.37
C GLY A 20 6.42 6.42 -1.37
N PHE A 21 6.11 7.59 -0.79
CA PHE A 21 4.74 8.12 -0.79
C PHE A 21 4.29 8.57 -2.18
N GLU A 22 5.11 9.32 -2.90
CA GLU A 22 4.79 9.71 -4.27
C GLU A 22 4.67 8.51 -5.21
N THR A 23 5.48 7.46 -4.98
CA THR A 23 5.34 6.19 -5.71
C THR A 23 3.97 5.57 -5.47
N LEU A 24 3.45 5.61 -4.24
CA LEU A 24 2.10 5.11 -3.95
C LEU A 24 1.02 5.90 -4.69
N ARG A 25 1.13 7.23 -4.74
CA ARG A 25 0.20 8.10 -5.49
C ARG A 25 0.20 7.77 -6.97
N LEU A 26 1.38 7.65 -7.58
CA LEU A 26 1.50 7.27 -8.99
C LEU A 26 0.90 5.88 -9.26
N LEU A 27 1.18 4.89 -8.42
CA LEU A 27 0.63 3.54 -8.55
C LEU A 27 -0.91 3.52 -8.43
N LEU A 28 -1.46 4.26 -7.46
CA LEU A 28 -2.91 4.41 -7.29
C LEU A 28 -3.56 5.12 -8.48
N GLY A 29 -2.91 6.17 -9.00
CA GLY A 29 -3.36 6.89 -10.19
C GLY A 29 -3.41 6.01 -11.45
N GLU A 30 -2.58 4.97 -11.52
CA GLU A 30 -2.57 3.96 -12.59
C GLU A 30 -3.50 2.76 -12.27
N GLY A 31 -4.34 2.85 -11.23
CA GLY A 31 -5.33 1.83 -10.88
C GLY A 31 -4.78 0.61 -10.16
N ALA A 32 -3.53 0.65 -9.67
CA ALA A 32 -2.99 -0.42 -8.84
C ALA A 32 -3.56 -0.37 -7.41
N LYS A 33 -3.61 -1.53 -6.77
CA LYS A 33 -3.81 -1.65 -5.31
C LYS A 33 -2.47 -1.53 -4.64
N VAL A 34 -2.37 -0.77 -3.55
CA VAL A 34 -1.07 -0.50 -2.93
C VAL A 34 -1.01 -0.98 -1.48
N ALA A 35 0.00 -1.79 -1.18
CA ALA A 35 0.43 -2.09 0.18
C ALA A 35 1.71 -1.33 0.49
N PHE A 36 1.83 -0.78 1.70
CA PHE A 36 3.07 -0.14 2.11
C PHE A 36 3.39 -0.35 3.58
N CYS A 37 4.65 -0.11 3.92
CA CYS A 37 5.12 -0.25 5.29
C CYS A 37 6.15 0.81 5.68
N GLY A 38 6.31 0.97 6.99
CA GLY A 38 7.26 1.87 7.62
C GLY A 38 7.36 1.58 9.12
N ARG A 39 8.36 2.16 9.78
CA ARG A 39 8.66 1.90 11.20
C ARG A 39 7.87 2.81 12.14
N ASN A 40 7.65 4.05 11.75
CA ASN A 40 6.94 5.05 12.57
C ASN A 40 5.42 4.91 12.34
N PRO A 41 4.64 4.55 13.38
CA PRO A 41 3.20 4.30 13.24
C PRO A 41 2.42 5.56 12.90
N ASP A 42 2.80 6.72 13.45
CA ASP A 42 2.09 7.98 13.23
C ASP A 42 2.23 8.42 11.77
N ARG A 43 3.46 8.41 11.23
CA ARG A 43 3.70 8.72 9.81
C ARG A 43 2.99 7.72 8.89
N LEU A 44 2.94 6.45 9.27
CA LEU A 44 2.24 5.42 8.51
C LEU A 44 0.73 5.67 8.47
N ALA A 45 0.14 6.05 9.61
CA ALA A 45 -1.28 6.38 9.72
C ALA A 45 -1.62 7.66 8.94
N SER A 46 -0.80 8.71 9.05
CA SER A 46 -0.97 9.95 8.29
C SER A 46 -0.89 9.71 6.78
N ALA A 47 0.09 8.94 6.32
CA ALA A 47 0.22 8.59 4.90
C ALA A 47 -0.97 7.77 4.40
N HIS A 48 -1.47 6.81 5.20
CA HIS A 48 -2.64 6.02 4.85
C HIS A 48 -3.88 6.90 4.69
N ALA A 49 -4.14 7.78 5.66
CA ALA A 49 -5.28 8.69 5.60
C ALA A 49 -5.19 9.66 4.42
N ALA A 50 -3.99 10.18 4.13
CA ALA A 50 -3.78 11.05 2.98
C ALA A 50 -4.10 10.34 1.65
N LEU A 51 -3.62 9.10 1.46
CA LEU A 51 -3.90 8.32 0.25
C LEU A 51 -5.39 7.97 0.14
N GLN A 52 -6.07 7.62 1.25
CA GLN A 52 -7.51 7.35 1.21
C GLN A 52 -8.34 8.60 0.90
N ASN A 53 -7.91 9.77 1.38
CA ASN A 53 -8.58 11.03 1.08
C ASN A 53 -8.39 11.44 -0.38
N GLU A 54 -7.18 11.25 -0.93
CA GLU A 54 -6.87 11.58 -2.33
C GLU A 54 -7.46 10.56 -3.31
N TYR A 55 -7.52 9.29 -2.93
CA TYR A 55 -8.06 8.19 -3.74
C TYR A 55 -9.17 7.46 -2.96
N PRO A 56 -10.39 8.00 -2.89
CA PRO A 56 -11.50 7.40 -2.12
C PRO A 56 -11.86 5.97 -2.56
N GLU A 57 -11.69 5.67 -3.84
CA GLU A 57 -11.91 4.33 -4.41
C GLU A 57 -10.63 3.47 -4.42
N GLY A 58 -9.49 4.07 -4.09
CA GLY A 58 -8.19 3.43 -4.07
C GLY A 58 -8.09 2.34 -3.00
N GLU A 59 -7.53 1.19 -3.39
CA GLU A 59 -7.30 0.09 -2.45
C GLU A 59 -5.93 0.23 -1.79
N VAL A 60 -5.94 0.68 -0.52
CA VAL A 60 -4.72 0.96 0.26
C VAL A 60 -4.63 0.04 1.47
N PHE A 61 -3.47 -0.57 1.69
CA PHE A 61 -3.13 -1.33 2.89
C PHE A 61 -1.82 -0.81 3.50
N SER A 62 -1.79 -0.58 4.81
CA SER A 62 -0.57 -0.22 5.52
C SER A 62 -0.30 -1.15 6.70
N TRP A 63 0.97 -1.44 6.96
CA TRP A 63 1.38 -2.23 8.11
C TRP A 63 2.74 -1.78 8.64
N ARG A 64 2.88 -1.68 9.97
CA ARG A 64 4.17 -1.33 10.59
C ARG A 64 5.15 -2.48 10.39
N CYS A 65 6.32 -2.17 9.86
CA CYS A 65 7.37 -3.15 9.55
C CYS A 65 8.74 -2.49 9.62
N ASP A 66 9.67 -3.11 10.33
CA ASP A 66 11.09 -2.95 10.07
C ASP A 66 11.55 -3.92 8.99
N VAL A 67 11.96 -3.40 7.84
CA VAL A 67 12.39 -4.22 6.69
C VAL A 67 13.71 -4.95 6.92
N LEU A 68 14.46 -4.60 7.98
CA LEU A 68 15.63 -5.36 8.42
C LEU A 68 15.25 -6.64 9.19
N ASN A 69 13.97 -6.82 9.54
CA ASN A 69 13.45 -8.00 10.22
C ASN A 69 12.64 -8.88 9.24
N GLU A 70 13.21 -10.02 8.84
CA GLU A 70 12.60 -10.94 7.88
C GLU A 70 11.21 -11.43 8.29
N ALA A 71 10.99 -11.69 9.58
CA ALA A 71 9.69 -12.14 10.09
C ALA A 71 8.61 -11.05 9.94
N GLU A 72 9.00 -9.78 10.08
CA GLU A 72 8.10 -8.65 9.84
C GLU A 72 7.79 -8.47 8.36
N VAL A 73 8.79 -8.64 7.49
CA VAL A 73 8.65 -8.57 6.02
C VAL A 73 7.66 -9.63 5.52
N GLU A 74 7.80 -10.88 5.94
CA GLU A 74 6.84 -11.94 5.60
C GLU A 74 5.43 -11.61 6.15
N GLY A 75 5.39 -10.98 7.32
CA GLY A 75 4.18 -10.45 7.92
C GLY A 75 3.42 -9.47 7.01
N VAL A 76 4.11 -8.55 6.34
CA VAL A 76 3.52 -7.59 5.38
C VAL A 76 2.99 -8.32 4.15
N ARG A 77 3.80 -9.21 3.55
CA ARG A 77 3.42 -10.00 2.37
C ARG A 77 2.13 -10.79 2.62
N ARG A 78 2.07 -11.52 3.74
CA ARG A 78 0.91 -12.37 4.09
C ARG A 78 -0.35 -11.55 4.34
N ARG A 79 -0.23 -10.44 5.07
CA ARG A 79 -1.37 -9.58 5.44
C ARG A 79 -1.89 -8.78 4.24
N GLY A 80 -1.01 -8.19 3.43
CA GLY A 80 -1.39 -7.46 2.22
C GLY A 80 -2.14 -8.35 1.23
N ARG A 81 -1.68 -9.59 0.99
CA ARG A 81 -2.40 -10.56 0.15
C ARG A 81 -3.81 -10.88 0.65
N ARG A 82 -4.01 -10.94 1.97
CA ARG A 82 -5.32 -11.20 2.57
C ARG A 82 -6.24 -9.99 2.49
N ALA A 83 -5.71 -8.78 2.67
CA ALA A 83 -6.48 -7.53 2.57
C ALA A 83 -7.15 -7.38 1.20
N PHE A 84 -6.39 -7.58 0.11
CA PHE A 84 -6.90 -7.38 -1.26
C PHE A 84 -7.68 -8.55 -1.86
N ARG A 85 -7.76 -9.70 -1.17
CA ARG A 85 -8.56 -10.85 -1.62
C ARG A 85 -10.06 -10.72 -1.29
N ARG A 86 -10.44 -9.84 -0.35
CA ARG A 86 -11.78 -9.79 0.23
C ARG A 86 -12.84 -9.03 -0.60
N ARG A 87 -12.50 -8.46 -1.76
CA ARG A 87 -13.42 -7.62 -2.57
C ARG A 87 -13.98 -8.26 -3.84
N ARG A 88 -13.75 -9.55 -4.12
CA ARG A 88 -14.24 -10.21 -5.35
C ARG A 88 -15.72 -10.65 -5.35
N TYR A 89 -16.48 -10.37 -4.29
CA TYR A 89 -17.91 -10.71 -4.20
C TYR A 89 -18.66 -9.57 -3.51
N ALA A 90 -19.03 -8.55 -4.27
CA ALA A 90 -20.06 -7.59 -3.91
C ALA A 90 -20.62 -7.03 -5.23
N ASP A 91 -21.43 -7.88 -5.88
CA ASP A 91 -22.46 -7.49 -6.84
C ASP A 91 -23.80 -7.50 -6.10
#